data_AF-A0A074J9T6-F1
#
_entry.id   AF-A0A074J9T6-F1
#
_cell.length_a   1.000
_cell.length_b   1.000
_cell.length_c   1.000
_cell.angle_alpha   90.00
_cell.angle_beta   90.00
_cell.angle_gamma   90.00
#
_symmetry.space_group_name_H-M   'P 1'
#
loop_
_entity.id
_entity.type
_entity.pdbx_description
1 polymer ?
#
loop_
_entity_poly.entity_id
_entity_poly.type
_entity_poly.pdbx_seq_one_letter_code
_entity_poly.pdbx_strand_id
1 'polypeptide(L)'
;MEAGERETIPVKKWAIIEPLEGDVFIRNGLLALIAEKSEMTARGGSRDHRLRVIFSNGMESDPLMSSFRKSLNDDKTVRLVQKLGFGPLDPDWETDRLDLSGTIYVARSRSEDPAIKAQRMILHKIGVTGQDVGRRISDARNDPTFLLAPVDIVATYDLKNLSRRKVENLLHRFFEQARPAELFVTDRFGKKVYPREWFYVLPEHVGQAAKLIENGTLHKYWYNLAKQAIEKK
;
A
#
# COMPACT_ATOMS: atom_id res chain seq x y z
N MET A 1 16.80 -5.22 -13.14
CA MET A 1 16.13 -6.53 -13.30
C MET A 1 16.76 -7.59 -12.38
N GLU A 2 17.23 -7.23 -11.17
CA GLU A 2 18.07 -8.13 -10.35
C GLU A 2 17.40 -8.74 -9.11
N ALA A 3 16.11 -8.46 -8.85
CA ALA A 3 15.36 -9.15 -7.82
C ALA A 3 14.37 -10.12 -8.49
N GLY A 4 14.59 -11.43 -8.34
CA GLY A 4 13.83 -12.52 -8.96
C GLY A 4 12.38 -12.68 -8.46
N GLU A 5 11.59 -11.61 -8.46
CA GLU A 5 10.19 -11.59 -7.99
C GLU A 5 9.15 -11.46 -9.12
N ARG A 6 9.58 -11.59 -10.38
CA ARG A 6 8.72 -11.35 -11.55
C ARG A 6 8.76 -12.55 -12.49
N GLU A 7 7.59 -13.10 -12.77
CA GLU A 7 7.41 -14.15 -13.77
C GLU A 7 6.97 -13.54 -15.11
N THR A 8 7.47 -14.10 -16.20
CA THR A 8 7.09 -13.70 -17.55
C THR A 8 6.11 -14.71 -18.12
N ILE A 9 4.87 -14.30 -18.37
CA ILE A 9 3.85 -15.17 -18.96
C ILE A 9 3.76 -14.88 -20.46
N PRO A 10 3.85 -15.89 -21.35
CA PRO A 10 3.61 -15.71 -22.77
C PRO A 10 2.18 -15.22 -23.03
N VAL A 11 2.08 -14.11 -23.75
CA VAL A 11 0.79 -13.63 -24.24
C VAL A 11 0.34 -14.58 -25.35
N LYS A 12 -0.74 -15.33 -25.10
CA LYS A 12 -1.34 -16.19 -26.12
C LYS A 12 -1.98 -15.33 -27.20
N LYS A 13 -1.86 -15.78 -28.46
CA LYS A 13 -2.57 -15.17 -29.58
C LYS A 13 -4.07 -15.14 -29.28
N TRP A 14 -4.70 -13.98 -29.45
CA TRP A 14 -6.12 -13.69 -29.12
C TRP A 14 -6.43 -13.51 -27.63
N ALA A 15 -5.43 -13.39 -26.76
CA ALA A 15 -5.67 -13.01 -25.37
C ALA A 15 -6.29 -11.61 -25.31
N ILE A 16 -7.42 -11.49 -24.61
CA ILE A 16 -8.04 -10.20 -24.33
C ILE A 16 -7.28 -9.58 -23.16
N ILE A 17 -6.27 -8.77 -23.46
CA ILE A 17 -5.48 -8.06 -22.46
C ILE A 17 -5.98 -6.63 -22.37
N GLU A 18 -6.28 -6.17 -21.16
CA GLU A 18 -6.51 -4.76 -20.87
C GLU A 18 -5.26 -4.14 -20.21
N PRO A 19 -4.46 -3.37 -20.97
CA PRO A 19 -3.30 -2.68 -20.42
C PRO A 19 -3.77 -1.59 -19.45
N LEU A 20 -3.09 -1.54 -18.31
CA LEU A 20 -3.39 -0.62 -17.23
C LEU A 20 -2.10 0.01 -16.72
N GLU A 21 -2.23 1.12 -16.03
CA GLU A 21 -1.07 1.86 -15.49
C GLU A 21 -0.24 0.96 -14.57
N GLY A 22 1.08 1.03 -14.72
CA GLY A 22 2.04 0.19 -14.00
C GLY A 22 2.29 -1.19 -14.60
N ASP A 23 1.51 -1.63 -15.60
CA ASP A 23 1.75 -2.91 -16.26
C ASP A 23 3.09 -2.87 -17.04
N VAL A 24 3.81 -3.99 -17.01
CA VAL A 24 5.08 -4.15 -17.72
C VAL A 24 4.98 -5.30 -18.72
N PHE A 25 5.35 -5.01 -19.97
CA PHE A 25 5.39 -5.98 -21.05
C PHE A 25 6.82 -6.12 -21.56
N ILE A 26 7.14 -7.29 -22.12
CA ILE A 26 8.28 -7.46 -23.02
C ILE A 26 7.71 -7.43 -24.43
N ARG A 27 8.18 -6.51 -25.27
CA ARG A 27 7.77 -6.34 -26.67
C ARG A 27 9.01 -6.18 -27.53
N ASN A 28 9.18 -6.99 -28.59
CA ASN A 28 10.38 -7.01 -29.42
C ASN A 28 11.69 -7.08 -28.61
N GLY A 29 11.70 -7.79 -27.47
CA GLY A 29 12.87 -7.89 -26.58
C GLY A 29 13.15 -6.66 -25.69
N LEU A 30 12.34 -5.60 -25.76
CA LEU A 30 12.44 -4.43 -24.87
C LEU A 30 11.35 -4.48 -23.80
N LEU A 31 11.67 -3.99 -22.59
CA LEU A 31 10.62 -3.76 -21.59
C LEU A 31 9.81 -2.52 -22.00
N ALA A 32 8.50 -2.61 -21.87
CA ALA A 32 7.55 -1.54 -22.10
C ALA A 32 6.69 -1.36 -20.85
N LEU A 33 6.85 -0.23 -20.16
CA LEU A 33 6.06 0.17 -19.00
C LEU A 33 4.88 1.03 -19.47
N ILE A 34 3.66 0.69 -19.05
CA ILE A 34 2.52 1.60 -19.17
C ILE A 34 2.64 2.64 -18.04
N ALA A 35 3.17 3.82 -18.36
CA ALA A 35 3.36 4.87 -17.38
C ALA A 35 2.03 5.53 -17.00
N GLU A 36 1.17 5.79 -17.98
CA GLU A 36 -0.10 6.52 -17.80
C GLU A 36 -1.16 6.01 -18.80
N LYS A 37 -2.43 6.08 -18.42
CA LYS A 37 -3.62 5.80 -19.24
C LYS A 37 -4.52 7.04 -19.20
N SER A 38 -4.67 7.71 -20.34
CA SER A 38 -5.46 8.93 -20.43
C SER A 38 -6.97 8.69 -20.32
N GLU A 39 -7.69 9.79 -20.14
CA GLU A 39 -9.14 9.82 -20.33
C GLU A 39 -9.57 9.34 -21.72
N MET A 40 -10.81 8.88 -21.77
CA MET A 40 -11.39 8.16 -22.89
C MET A 40 -11.59 9.09 -24.09
N THR A 41 -10.87 8.83 -25.18
CA THR A 41 -11.01 9.54 -26.45
C THR A 41 -12.01 8.84 -27.35
N ALA A 42 -12.86 9.61 -28.03
CA ALA A 42 -13.75 9.09 -29.06
C ALA A 42 -13.21 9.49 -30.44
N ARG A 43 -12.68 8.53 -31.20
CA ARG A 43 -12.38 8.71 -32.63
C ARG A 43 -13.20 7.68 -33.42
N GLY A 44 -14.10 8.16 -34.28
CA GLY A 44 -14.87 7.30 -35.16
C GLY A 44 -15.91 6.40 -34.46
N GLY A 45 -16.49 6.85 -33.35
CA GLY A 45 -17.58 6.14 -32.66
C GLY A 45 -17.15 5.10 -31.63
N SER A 46 -15.88 4.67 -31.63
CA SER A 46 -15.34 3.77 -30.62
C SER A 46 -14.66 4.55 -29.49
N ARG A 47 -15.02 4.21 -28.25
CA ARG A 47 -14.39 4.72 -27.03
C ARG A 47 -13.05 4.03 -26.85
N ASP A 48 -11.96 4.79 -26.78
CA ASP A 48 -10.60 4.24 -26.63
C ASP A 48 -9.71 5.13 -25.74
N HIS A 49 -8.72 4.54 -25.08
CA HIS A 49 -7.80 5.26 -24.20
C HIS A 49 -6.45 5.47 -24.89
N ARG A 50 -5.74 6.56 -24.58
CA ARG A 50 -4.32 6.67 -24.92
C ARG A 50 -3.48 6.12 -23.77
N LEU A 51 -2.37 5.47 -24.12
CA LEU A 51 -1.39 4.99 -23.17
C LEU A 51 -0.11 5.78 -23.36
N ARG A 52 0.57 6.16 -22.28
CA ARG A 52 1.97 6.58 -22.32
C ARG A 52 2.83 5.36 -22.03
N VAL A 53 3.61 4.92 -23.00
CA VAL A 53 4.44 3.72 -22.91
C VAL A 53 5.90 4.11 -22.95
N ILE A 54 6.66 3.73 -21.91
CA ILE A 54 8.09 4.01 -21.78
C ILE A 54 8.86 2.69 -21.99
N PHE A 55 9.77 2.68 -22.95
CA PHE A 55 10.60 1.53 -23.27
C PHE A 55 11.92 1.55 -22.49
N SER A 56 12.51 0.37 -22.25
CA SER A 56 13.80 0.25 -21.55
C SER A 56 14.98 0.92 -22.26
N ASN A 57 14.85 1.21 -23.56
CA ASN A 57 15.85 1.96 -24.33
C ASN A 57 15.65 3.49 -24.23
N GLY A 58 14.74 3.96 -23.38
CA GLY A 58 14.45 5.38 -23.18
C GLY A 58 13.50 6.00 -24.20
N MET A 59 12.99 5.23 -25.17
CA MET A 59 11.97 5.70 -26.10
C MET A 59 10.61 5.79 -25.40
N GLU A 60 9.83 6.83 -25.68
CA GLU A 60 8.44 6.94 -25.25
C GLU A 60 7.51 6.88 -26.47
N SER A 61 6.32 6.31 -26.29
CA SER A 61 5.27 6.27 -27.31
C SER A 61 3.90 6.47 -26.70
N ASP A 62 2.97 7.05 -27.47
CA ASP A 62 1.62 7.39 -27.00
C ASP A 62 0.49 6.62 -27.75
N PRO A 63 0.55 5.28 -27.87
CA PRO A 63 -0.41 4.54 -28.68
C PRO A 63 -1.83 4.58 -28.10
N LEU A 64 -2.82 4.44 -28.97
CA LEU A 64 -4.17 4.03 -28.56
C LEU A 64 -4.11 2.63 -27.96
N MET A 65 -4.90 2.38 -26.91
CA MET A 65 -4.95 1.09 -26.22
C MET A 65 -5.35 -0.04 -27.17
N SER A 66 -6.30 0.20 -28.09
CA SER A 66 -6.65 -0.77 -29.15
C SER A 66 -5.47 -1.12 -30.04
N SER A 67 -4.66 -0.12 -30.43
CA SER A 67 -3.49 -0.29 -31.28
C SER A 67 -2.37 -1.01 -30.54
N PHE A 68 -2.19 -0.70 -29.25
CA PHE A 68 -1.25 -1.40 -28.39
C PHE A 68 -1.63 -2.88 -28.25
N ARG A 69 -2.90 -3.19 -27.94
CA ARG A 69 -3.42 -4.57 -27.88
C ARG A 69 -3.18 -5.33 -29.17
N LYS A 70 -3.46 -4.72 -30.32
CA LYS A 70 -3.19 -5.33 -31.63
C LYS A 70 -1.70 -5.64 -31.79
N SER A 71 -0.84 -4.68 -31.43
CA SER A 71 0.61 -4.88 -31.51
C SER A 71 1.13 -6.00 -30.60
N LEU A 72 0.48 -6.26 -29.47
CA LEU A 72 0.82 -7.38 -28.58
C LEU A 72 0.42 -8.74 -29.18
N ASN A 73 -0.69 -8.79 -29.93
CA ASN A 73 -1.14 -10.01 -30.59
C ASN A 73 -0.31 -10.38 -31.83
N ASP A 74 0.24 -9.37 -32.52
CA ASP A 74 1.05 -9.56 -33.72
C ASP A 74 2.48 -10.05 -33.39
N ASP A 75 2.98 -9.77 -32.18
CA ASP A 75 4.32 -10.15 -31.73
C ASP A 75 4.31 -11.45 -30.89
N LYS A 76 4.95 -12.50 -31.41
CA LYS A 76 5.05 -13.84 -30.77
C LYS A 76 6.00 -13.86 -29.56
N THR A 77 6.85 -12.84 -29.42
CA THR A 77 7.83 -12.73 -28.33
C THR A 77 7.25 -12.04 -27.11
N VAL A 78 6.01 -11.55 -27.19
CA VAL A 78 5.40 -10.79 -26.11
C VAL A 78 5.28 -11.64 -24.86
N ARG A 79 5.77 -11.06 -23.76
CA ARG A 79 5.55 -11.58 -22.41
C ARG A 79 4.90 -10.50 -21.57
N LEU A 80 3.89 -10.86 -20.79
CA LEU A 80 3.43 -10.04 -19.69
C LEU A 80 4.34 -10.30 -18.49
N VAL A 81 4.89 -9.25 -17.90
CA VAL A 81 5.71 -9.36 -16.70
C VAL A 81 4.78 -9.16 -15.50
N GLN A 82 4.39 -10.26 -14.86
CA GLN A 82 3.57 -10.23 -13.65
C GLN A 82 4.45 -10.35 -12.40
N LYS A 83 4.03 -9.69 -11.31
CA LYS A 83 4.56 -9.95 -9.97
C LYS A 83 3.90 -11.24 -9.46
N LEU A 84 4.65 -12.12 -8.78
CA LEU A 84 4.11 -13.40 -8.28
C LEU A 84 2.75 -13.22 -7.54
N GLY A 85 1.69 -13.84 -8.06
CA GLY A 85 0.31 -13.83 -7.54
C GLY A 85 -0.69 -14.41 -8.57
N PHE A 86 -1.85 -14.94 -8.13
CA PHE A 86 -2.79 -15.69 -8.99
C PHE A 86 -3.64 -14.84 -9.96
N GLY A 87 -3.25 -13.59 -10.24
CA GLY A 87 -4.01 -12.70 -11.12
C GLY A 87 -5.46 -12.48 -10.61
N PRO A 88 -6.47 -12.34 -11.48
CA PRO A 88 -7.86 -12.03 -11.12
C PRO A 88 -8.58 -13.00 -10.16
N LEU A 89 -7.97 -14.16 -9.92
CA LEU A 89 -8.49 -15.18 -9.01
C LEU A 89 -7.91 -15.04 -7.59
N ASP A 90 -6.90 -14.19 -7.41
CA ASP A 90 -6.40 -13.80 -6.10
C ASP A 90 -7.37 -12.77 -5.50
N PRO A 91 -8.04 -13.02 -4.36
CA PRO A 91 -8.93 -12.04 -3.72
C PRO A 91 -8.27 -10.67 -3.47
N ASP A 92 -6.94 -10.63 -3.47
CA ASP A 92 -6.13 -9.44 -3.24
C ASP A 92 -5.75 -8.68 -4.53
N TRP A 93 -6.16 -9.14 -5.72
CA TRP A 93 -5.68 -8.66 -7.02
C TRP A 93 -6.13 -7.26 -7.44
N GLU A 94 -7.41 -6.90 -7.27
CA GLU A 94 -7.91 -5.55 -7.61
C GLU A 94 -7.48 -4.54 -6.56
N THR A 95 -7.51 -4.97 -5.29
CA THR A 95 -7.22 -4.14 -4.13
C THR A 95 -5.78 -3.63 -4.15
N ASP A 96 -4.82 -4.46 -4.58
CA ASP A 96 -3.40 -4.10 -4.60
C ASP A 96 -3.01 -3.07 -5.67
N ARG A 97 -3.83 -2.83 -6.70
CA ARG A 97 -3.48 -1.93 -7.83
C ARG A 97 -3.79 -0.47 -7.56
N LEU A 98 -4.89 -0.18 -6.86
CA LEU A 98 -5.27 1.16 -6.40
C LEU A 98 -4.52 1.58 -5.13
N ASP A 99 -3.84 0.64 -4.47
CA ASP A 99 -3.24 0.81 -3.15
C ASP A 99 -1.72 0.97 -3.14
N LEU A 100 -1.08 1.15 -4.30
CA LEU A 100 0.39 1.17 -4.42
C LEU A 100 1.08 2.42 -3.85
N SER A 101 0.31 3.48 -3.53
CA SER A 101 0.81 4.67 -2.85
C SER A 101 -0.02 4.98 -1.62
N GLY A 102 0.64 5.48 -0.58
CA GLY A 102 0.00 5.88 0.66
C GLY A 102 0.99 6.42 1.67
N THR A 103 0.50 6.77 2.85
CA THR A 103 1.30 7.28 3.95
C THR A 103 0.95 6.49 5.20
N ILE A 104 1.97 5.91 5.84
CA ILE A 104 1.87 5.44 7.21
C ILE A 104 1.87 6.70 8.09
N TYR A 105 0.91 6.81 8.99
CA TYR A 105 0.90 7.88 9.99
C TYR A 105 0.95 7.27 11.39
N VAL A 106 1.65 7.98 12.28
CA VAL A 106 1.72 7.69 13.70
C VAL A 106 1.01 8.82 14.43
N ALA A 107 -0.05 8.47 15.14
CA ALA A 107 -0.86 9.44 15.87
C ALA A 107 -0.78 9.23 17.38
N ARG A 108 -0.75 10.34 18.13
CA ARG A 108 -0.73 10.38 19.59
C ARG A 108 -2.03 10.96 20.11
N SER A 109 -2.66 10.29 21.07
CA SER A 109 -3.89 10.80 21.68
C SER A 109 -3.67 12.08 22.50
N ARG A 110 -4.64 12.99 22.45
CA ARG A 110 -4.82 14.11 23.38
C ARG A 110 -5.93 13.85 24.40
N SER A 111 -6.28 12.59 24.65
CA SER A 111 -7.21 12.24 25.72
C SER A 111 -6.66 12.66 27.09
N GLU A 112 -7.53 13.19 27.93
CA GLU A 112 -7.23 13.52 29.34
C GLU A 112 -7.50 12.35 30.29
N ASP A 113 -7.95 11.20 29.79
CA ASP A 113 -8.10 9.98 30.58
C ASP A 113 -6.74 9.60 31.21
N PRO A 114 -6.65 9.46 32.55
CA PRO A 114 -5.41 9.12 33.23
C PRO A 114 -4.71 7.87 32.67
N ALA A 115 -5.46 6.86 32.22
CA ALA A 115 -4.92 5.61 31.68
C ALA A 115 -4.30 5.78 30.28
N ILE A 116 -4.67 6.82 29.55
CA ILE A 116 -4.09 7.15 28.23
C ILE A 116 -2.98 8.19 28.41
N LYS A 117 -3.24 9.20 29.25
CA LYS A 117 -2.34 10.34 29.50
C LYS A 117 -0.99 9.90 30.07
N ALA A 118 -0.98 8.94 31.01
CA ALA A 118 0.25 8.45 31.62
C ALA A 118 1.16 7.72 30.62
N GLN A 119 0.60 7.03 29.62
CA GLN A 119 1.37 6.30 28.60
C GLN A 119 1.46 7.02 27.26
N ARG A 120 1.00 8.29 27.14
CA ARG A 120 0.86 8.97 25.83
C ARG A 120 2.14 9.10 25.02
N MET A 121 3.31 9.01 25.66
CA MET A 121 4.61 9.12 25.01
C MET A 121 5.04 7.83 24.31
N ILE A 122 4.41 6.70 24.65
CA ILE A 122 4.71 5.38 24.09
C ILE A 122 3.47 4.74 23.46
N LEU A 123 2.27 5.18 23.81
CA LEU A 123 1.02 4.68 23.24
C LEU A 123 0.68 5.47 21.98
N HIS A 124 0.89 4.85 20.82
CA HIS A 124 0.63 5.46 19.52
C HIS A 124 -0.29 4.61 18.66
N LYS A 125 -1.13 5.29 17.88
CA LYS A 125 -1.90 4.69 16.81
C LYS A 125 -1.04 4.60 15.56
N ILE A 126 -1.00 3.44 14.93
CA ILE A 126 -0.41 3.26 13.60
C ILE A 126 -1.55 3.10 12.62
N GLY A 127 -1.54 3.88 11.54
CA GLY A 127 -2.51 3.71 10.46
C GLY A 127 -1.87 3.92 9.10
N VAL A 128 -2.53 3.42 8.06
CA VAL A 128 -2.12 3.61 6.67
C VAL A 128 -3.27 4.24 5.90
N THR A 129 -2.99 5.28 5.12
CA THR A 129 -3.99 5.99 4.31
C THR A 129 -3.45 6.29 2.92
N GLY A 130 -4.31 6.33 1.90
CA GLY A 130 -3.98 6.87 0.58
C GLY A 130 -4.49 8.31 0.39
N GLN A 131 -5.26 8.81 1.34
CA GLN A 131 -5.78 10.18 1.37
C GLN A 131 -4.92 11.03 2.31
N ASP A 132 -5.08 12.36 2.23
CA ASP A 132 -4.47 13.31 3.17
C ASP A 132 -4.67 12.87 4.63
N VAL A 133 -3.56 12.81 5.38
CA VAL A 133 -3.56 12.33 6.77
C VAL A 133 -4.41 13.25 7.65
N GLY A 134 -4.38 14.57 7.40
CA GLY A 134 -5.19 15.55 8.14
C GLY A 134 -6.69 15.28 8.01
N ARG A 135 -7.15 14.98 6.78
CA ARG A 135 -8.55 14.57 6.54
C ARG A 135 -8.92 13.26 7.23
N ARG A 136 -7.99 12.30 7.34
CA ARG A 136 -8.26 11.01 8.01
C ARG A 136 -8.49 11.18 9.53
N ILE A 137 -7.82 12.16 10.14
CA ILE A 137 -7.89 12.41 11.60
C ILE A 137 -8.83 13.56 11.98
N SER A 138 -9.45 14.25 11.03
CA SER A 138 -10.25 15.44 11.32
C SER A 138 -11.43 15.18 12.25
N ASP A 139 -11.99 13.98 12.22
CA ASP A 139 -13.11 13.55 13.07
C ASP A 139 -12.68 12.61 14.22
N ALA A 140 -11.39 12.56 14.56
CA ALA A 140 -10.83 11.66 15.59
C ALA A 140 -11.53 11.79 16.96
N ARG A 141 -11.96 13.00 17.34
CA ARG A 141 -12.67 13.25 18.60
C ARG A 141 -14.02 12.51 18.71
N ASN A 142 -14.63 12.16 17.58
CA ASN A 142 -15.93 11.49 17.52
C ASN A 142 -15.80 10.01 17.11
N ASP A 143 -14.59 9.56 16.79
CA ASP A 143 -14.33 8.20 16.32
C ASP A 143 -13.81 7.33 17.48
N PRO A 144 -14.53 6.27 17.89
CA PRO A 144 -14.07 5.34 18.92
C PRO A 144 -12.72 4.69 18.63
N THR A 145 -12.34 4.55 17.35
CA THR A 145 -11.02 4.01 16.96
C THR A 145 -9.85 4.95 17.26
N PHE A 146 -10.15 6.22 17.50
CA PHE A 146 -9.23 7.26 17.96
C PHE A 146 -9.39 7.60 19.45
N LEU A 147 -10.01 6.70 20.23
CA LEU A 147 -10.22 6.85 21.66
C LEU A 147 -11.13 8.04 22.02
N LEU A 148 -12.01 8.46 21.10
CA LEU A 148 -12.93 9.60 21.29
C LEU A 148 -12.19 10.89 21.72
N ALA A 149 -10.98 11.08 21.21
CA ALA A 149 -10.13 12.21 21.57
C ALA A 149 -9.44 12.79 20.33
N PRO A 150 -9.13 14.11 20.33
CA PRO A 150 -8.25 14.68 19.31
C PRO A 150 -6.89 13.97 19.30
N VAL A 151 -6.24 13.92 18.14
CA VAL A 151 -4.92 13.30 18.00
C VAL A 151 -3.92 14.23 17.32
N ASP A 152 -2.66 14.05 17.67
CA ASP A 152 -1.50 14.68 17.02
C ASP A 152 -0.82 13.71 16.08
N ILE A 153 -0.48 14.15 14.88
CA ILE A 153 0.46 13.40 14.03
C ILE A 153 1.87 13.66 14.54
N VAL A 154 2.55 12.60 14.99
CA VAL A 154 3.92 12.66 15.50
C VAL A 154 4.94 12.18 14.47
N ALA A 155 4.53 11.36 13.52
CA ALA A 155 5.36 10.97 12.37
C ALA A 155 4.51 10.53 11.18
N THR A 156 5.08 10.68 9.99
CA THR A 156 4.53 10.19 8.72
C THR A 156 5.63 9.56 7.89
N TYR A 157 5.32 8.45 7.22
CA TYR A 157 6.25 7.73 6.35
C TYR A 157 5.55 7.40 5.04
N ASP A 158 6.13 7.83 3.92
CA ASP A 158 5.56 7.57 2.60
C ASP A 158 5.79 6.14 2.15
N LEU A 159 4.77 5.56 1.53
CA LEU A 159 4.79 4.26 0.88
C LEU A 159 4.86 4.44 -0.62
N LYS A 160 5.86 3.81 -1.24
CA LYS A 160 6.05 3.80 -2.68
C LYS A 160 5.98 2.36 -3.19
N ASN A 161 5.12 2.11 -4.16
CA ASN A 161 4.96 0.81 -4.83
C ASN A 161 4.65 -0.36 -3.87
N LEU A 162 3.98 -0.08 -2.75
CA LEU A 162 3.60 -1.07 -1.74
C LEU A 162 2.11 -0.97 -1.47
N SER A 163 1.44 -2.12 -1.42
CA SER A 163 0.02 -2.21 -1.08
C SER A 163 -0.22 -1.73 0.35
N ARG A 164 -1.00 -0.66 0.51
CA ARG A 164 -1.39 -0.07 1.82
C ARG A 164 -1.90 -1.12 2.80
N ARG A 165 -2.83 -1.97 2.37
CA ARG A 165 -3.41 -3.04 3.20
C ARG A 165 -2.36 -4.07 3.64
N LYS A 166 -1.44 -4.45 2.75
CA LYS A 166 -0.35 -5.38 3.11
C LYS A 166 0.61 -4.76 4.12
N VAL A 167 0.98 -3.50 3.94
CA VAL A 167 1.83 -2.75 4.89
C VAL A 167 1.16 -2.66 6.25
N GLU A 168 -0.10 -2.27 6.31
CA GLU A 168 -0.88 -2.17 7.54
C GLU A 168 -0.91 -3.50 8.29
N ASN A 169 -1.29 -4.58 7.60
CA ASN A 169 -1.33 -5.93 8.17
C ASN A 169 0.04 -6.43 8.64
N LEU A 170 1.14 -6.04 7.96
CA LEU A 170 2.49 -6.37 8.40
C LEU A 170 2.88 -5.61 9.66
N LEU A 171 2.63 -4.30 9.71
CA LEU A 171 2.91 -3.47 10.89
C LEU A 171 2.12 -3.94 12.10
N HIS A 172 0.81 -4.18 11.95
CA HIS A 172 -0.04 -4.63 13.05
C HIS A 172 0.41 -5.99 13.61
N ARG A 173 0.77 -6.94 12.74
CA ARG A 173 1.31 -8.24 13.19
C ARG A 173 2.68 -8.11 13.82
N PHE A 174 3.55 -7.25 13.28
CA PHE A 174 4.90 -7.05 13.78
C PHE A 174 4.90 -6.44 15.20
N PHE A 175 3.99 -5.51 15.46
CA PHE A 175 3.82 -4.86 16.76
C PHE A 175 2.73 -5.51 17.64
N GLU A 176 2.21 -6.68 17.28
CA GLU A 176 1.12 -7.34 18.01
C GLU A 176 1.44 -7.52 19.50
N GLN A 177 2.68 -7.86 19.84
CA GLN A 177 3.15 -8.00 21.23
C GLN A 177 3.12 -6.68 22.02
N ALA A 178 3.13 -5.55 21.32
CA ALA A 178 3.05 -4.21 21.91
C ALA A 178 1.61 -3.69 22.02
N ARG A 179 0.61 -4.45 21.58
CA ARG A 179 -0.79 -4.02 21.68
C ARG A 179 -1.24 -4.05 23.15
N PRO A 180 -1.87 -2.98 23.66
CA PRO A 180 -2.46 -2.99 24.99
C PRO A 180 -3.61 -4.01 25.07
N ALA A 181 -3.59 -4.87 26.09
CA ALA A 181 -4.64 -5.89 26.28
C ALA A 181 -5.99 -5.30 26.72
N GLU A 182 -5.97 -4.20 27.49
CA GLU A 182 -7.16 -3.64 28.15
C GLU A 182 -7.51 -2.22 27.67
N LEU A 183 -7.00 -1.77 26.53
CA LEU A 183 -7.37 -0.46 26.00
C LEU A 183 -8.77 -0.53 25.39
N PHE A 184 -9.73 0.16 26.02
CA PHE A 184 -11.07 0.32 25.51
C PHE A 184 -11.58 1.75 25.72
N VAL A 185 -12.56 2.14 24.91
CA VAL A 185 -13.39 3.33 25.15
C VAL A 185 -14.85 2.94 25.14
N THR A 186 -15.65 3.67 25.89
CA THR A 186 -17.10 3.49 25.91
C THR A 186 -17.71 4.45 24.91
N ASP A 187 -18.36 3.92 23.87
CA ASP A 187 -19.09 4.71 22.89
C ASP A 187 -20.31 5.39 23.53
N ARG A 188 -20.90 6.38 22.85
CA ARG A 188 -22.08 7.16 23.30
C ARG A 188 -23.30 6.32 23.67
N PHE A 189 -23.34 5.06 23.23
CA PHE A 189 -24.40 4.09 23.55
C PHE A 189 -24.04 3.15 24.71
N GLY A 190 -22.95 3.41 25.44
CA GLY A 190 -22.49 2.56 26.55
C GLY A 190 -21.74 1.29 26.12
N LYS A 191 -21.48 1.12 24.82
CA LYS A 191 -20.78 -0.07 24.28
C LYS A 191 -19.27 0.10 24.38
N LYS A 192 -18.57 -0.91 24.92
CA LYS A 192 -17.11 -0.95 24.92
C LYS A 192 -16.58 -1.23 23.51
N VAL A 193 -15.67 -0.38 23.05
CA VAL A 193 -14.95 -0.51 21.77
C VAL A 193 -13.46 -0.68 22.08
N TYR A 194 -12.85 -1.70 21.47
CA TYR A 194 -11.44 -2.04 21.65
C TYR A 194 -10.67 -1.72 20.36
N PRO A 195 -9.98 -0.58 20.29
CA PRO A 195 -9.28 -0.19 19.06
C PRO A 195 -8.00 -1.01 18.89
N ARG A 196 -7.88 -1.69 17.75
CA ARG A 196 -6.80 -2.67 17.47
C ARG A 196 -5.51 -2.06 16.92
N GLU A 197 -5.54 -0.77 16.61
CA GLU A 197 -4.49 -0.06 15.89
C GLU A 197 -3.57 0.75 16.83
N TRP A 198 -3.67 0.55 18.14
CA TRP A 198 -2.86 1.23 19.15
C TRP A 198 -1.80 0.28 19.73
N PHE A 199 -0.58 0.78 19.87
CA PHE A 199 0.59 -0.01 20.26
C PHE A 199 1.52 0.79 21.17
N TYR A 200 2.22 0.10 22.08
CA TYR A 200 3.30 0.64 22.89
C TYR A 200 4.61 0.68 22.07
N VAL A 201 4.73 1.70 21.22
CA VAL A 201 5.82 1.90 20.26
C VAL A 201 6.24 3.36 20.20
N LEU A 202 7.51 3.61 19.88
CA LEU A 202 7.99 4.95 19.56
C LEU A 202 7.86 5.22 18.05
N PRO A 203 7.69 6.49 17.62
CA PRO A 203 7.59 6.82 16.20
C PRO A 203 8.78 6.32 15.38
N GLU A 204 9.98 6.31 15.96
CA GLU A 204 11.22 5.86 15.33
C GLU A 204 11.17 4.36 15.01
N HIS A 205 10.53 3.54 15.87
CA HIS A 205 10.38 2.10 15.63
C HIS A 205 9.45 1.83 14.46
N VAL A 206 8.39 2.63 14.30
CA VAL A 206 7.50 2.54 13.14
C VAL A 206 8.26 2.89 11.86
N GLY A 207 9.11 3.93 11.89
CA GLY A 207 9.95 4.29 10.75
C GLY A 207 10.98 3.22 10.39
N GLN A 208 11.59 2.58 11.40
CA GLN A 208 12.50 1.46 11.17
C GLN A 208 11.75 0.26 10.59
N ALA A 209 10.58 -0.09 11.11
CA ALA A 209 9.75 -1.16 10.56
C ALA A 209 9.30 -0.88 9.12
N ALA A 210 8.94 0.37 8.81
CA ALA A 210 8.60 0.80 7.45
C ALA A 210 9.76 0.58 6.47
N LYS A 211 10.99 0.97 6.84
CA LYS A 211 12.20 0.71 6.05
C LYS A 211 12.47 -0.80 5.89
N LEU A 212 12.24 -1.60 6.92
CA LEU A 212 12.40 -3.06 6.84
C LEU A 212 11.36 -3.71 5.91
N ILE A 213 10.15 -3.16 5.83
CA ILE A 213 9.10 -3.58 4.88
C ILE A 213 9.51 -3.22 3.46
N GLU A 214 9.96 -1.99 3.22
CA GLU A 214 10.45 -1.53 1.92
C GLU A 214 11.60 -2.41 1.40
N ASN A 215 12.52 -2.79 2.30
CA ASN A 215 13.63 -3.68 1.99
C ASN A 215 13.25 -5.18 1.95
N GLY A 216 11.98 -5.54 2.22
CA GLY A 216 11.53 -6.95 2.26
C GLY A 216 12.17 -7.80 3.37
N THR A 217 12.80 -7.19 4.38
CA THR A 217 13.59 -7.89 5.41
C THR A 217 12.92 -7.96 6.77
N LEU A 218 11.69 -7.42 6.93
CA LEU A 218 10.96 -7.39 8.20
C LEU A 218 10.89 -8.76 8.91
N HIS A 219 10.74 -9.85 8.15
CA HIS A 219 10.64 -11.21 8.68
C HIS A 219 11.87 -11.67 9.48
N LYS A 220 13.04 -11.06 9.26
CA LYS A 220 14.31 -11.33 9.96
C LYS A 220 14.40 -10.64 11.33
N TYR A 221 13.41 -9.82 11.67
CA TYR A 221 13.39 -9.02 12.89
C TYR A 221 12.13 -9.32 13.69
N TRP A 222 12.14 -8.91 14.95
CA TRP A 222 10.99 -8.91 15.84
C TRP A 222 11.04 -7.69 16.76
N TYR A 223 9.89 -7.29 17.29
CA TYR A 223 9.80 -6.15 18.21
C TYR A 223 9.89 -6.63 19.66
N ASN A 224 10.91 -6.16 20.38
CA ASN A 224 11.08 -6.41 21.80
C ASN A 224 10.45 -5.27 22.61
N LEU A 225 9.27 -5.52 23.19
CA LEU A 225 8.54 -4.53 23.99
C LEU A 225 9.33 -4.10 25.24
N ALA A 226 9.98 -5.05 25.93
CA ALA A 226 10.67 -4.78 27.19
C ALA A 226 11.88 -3.84 27.01
N LYS A 227 12.59 -3.98 25.88
CA LYS A 227 13.72 -3.12 25.53
C LYS A 227 13.32 -1.93 24.65
N GLN A 228 12.06 -1.87 24.21
CA GLN A 228 11.59 -0.94 23.18
C GLN A 228 12.55 -0.88 21.99
N ALA A 229 12.82 -2.04 21.38
CA ALA A 229 13.80 -2.14 20.30
C ALA A 229 13.37 -3.16 19.24
N ILE A 230 13.76 -2.92 17.99
CA ILE A 230 13.65 -3.91 16.92
C ILE A 230 14.95 -4.71 16.88
N GLU A 231 14.86 -5.99 17.23
CA GLU A 231 15.99 -6.91 17.30
C GLU A 231 15.95 -7.91 16.13
N LYS A 232 17.13 -8.35 15.69
CA LYS A 232 17.24 -9.42 14.72
C LYS A 232 16.87 -10.74 15.42
N LYS A 233 16.14 -11.61 14.71
CA LYS A 233 15.86 -12.97 15.16
C LYS A 233 17.13 -13.82 15.18
#